data_AF-A0A453J091-F1
#
_entry.id   AF-A0A453J091-F1
#
_cell.length_a   1.000
_cell.length_b   1.000
_cell.length_c   1.000
_cell.angle_alpha   90.00
_cell.angle_beta   90.00
_cell.angle_gamma   90.00
#
_symmetry.space_group_name_H-M   'P 1'
#
loop_
_entity.id
_entity.type
_entity.pdbx_description
1 polymer ?
#
loop_
_entity_poly.entity_id
_entity_poly.type
_entity_poly.pdbx_seq_one_letter_code
_entity_poly.pdbx_strand_id
1 'polypeptide(L)'
;MSDAASMVNRVFCNSSSEGSTLQQLTSDATIEVAIDIPFPFQALPVEAIESSGRQVLEQLLRVMLPRFLKQLDKDYQAWASGDSSRKPLGTGEI
;
A
#
# COMPACT_ATOMS: atom_id res chain seq x y z
N MET A 1 -4.06 -1.76 -26.29
CA MET A 1 -3.05 -0.86 -25.72
C MET A 1 -3.67 -0.20 -24.52
N SER A 2 -3.41 -0.78 -23.35
CA SER A 2 -3.82 -0.20 -22.07
C SER A 2 -2.96 -0.87 -21.01
N ASP A 3 -1.98 -0.12 -20.49
CA ASP A 3 -1.34 -0.48 -19.24
C ASP A 3 -2.45 -0.64 -18.19
N ALA A 4 -2.35 -1.71 -17.41
CA ALA A 4 -3.38 -2.07 -16.43
C ALA A 4 -2.73 -2.23 -15.06
N ALA A 5 -3.38 -1.69 -14.04
CA ALA A 5 -2.99 -1.88 -12.65
C ALA A 5 -4.20 -2.34 -11.86
N SER A 6 -4.01 -3.33 -10.99
CA SER A 6 -5.00 -3.83 -10.06
C SER A 6 -4.42 -3.85 -8.65
N MET A 7 -5.26 -3.58 -7.65
CA MET A 7 -4.89 -3.72 -6.25
C MET A 7 -6.04 -4.37 -5.50
N VAL A 8 -5.72 -5.37 -4.68
CA VAL A 8 -6.63 -5.98 -3.72
C VAL A 8 -6.03 -5.84 -2.34
N ASN A 9 -6.73 -5.14 -1.44
CA ASN A 9 -6.36 -5.05 -0.04
C ASN A 9 -7.40 -5.78 0.82
N ARG A 10 -6.96 -6.82 1.54
CA ARG A 10 -7.77 -7.60 2.48
C ARG A 10 -7.43 -7.15 3.89
N VAL A 11 -8.41 -6.59 4.59
CA VAL A 11 -8.25 -6.09 5.95
C VAL A 11 -8.98 -7.01 6.92
N PHE A 12 -8.28 -7.42 7.97
CA PHE A 12 -8.75 -8.28 9.04
C PHE A 12 -8.66 -7.52 10.37
N CYS A 13 -9.69 -7.63 11.20
CA CYS A 13 -9.66 -7.15 12.57
C CYS A 13 -9.72 -8.35 13.50
N ASN A 14 -8.66 -8.54 14.28
CA ASN A 14 -8.59 -9.58 15.29
C ASN A 14 -8.69 -8.92 16.67
N SER A 15 -9.65 -9.35 17.48
CA SER A 15 -9.64 -9.08 18.91
C SER A 15 -8.55 -9.94 19.55
N SER A 16 -7.54 -9.31 20.15
CA SER A 16 -6.65 -10.03 21.07
C SER A 16 -7.47 -10.54 22.26
N SER A 17 -7.07 -11.67 22.86
CA SER A 17 -7.85 -12.54 23.78
C SER A 17 -8.87 -11.85 24.70
N GLU A 18 -9.91 -12.59 25.10
CA GLU A 18 -10.94 -12.18 26.06
C GLU A 18 -10.35 -11.38 27.24
N GLY A 19 -10.62 -10.07 27.25
CA GLY A 19 -10.13 -9.12 28.27
C GLY A 19 -9.24 -7.99 27.74
N SER A 20 -8.73 -8.08 26.51
CA SER A 20 -7.98 -7.00 25.88
C SER A 20 -8.92 -6.00 25.18
N THR A 21 -8.73 -4.70 25.46
CA THR A 21 -9.37 -3.61 24.70
C THR A 21 -8.67 -3.31 23.37
N LEU A 22 -7.54 -3.98 23.11
CA LEU A 22 -6.69 -3.77 21.94
C LEU A 22 -7.18 -4.62 20.76
N GLN A 23 -7.66 -3.94 19.72
CA GLN A 23 -7.99 -4.55 18.43
C GLN A 23 -6.79 -4.45 17.49
N GLN A 24 -6.38 -5.58 16.92
CA GLN A 24 -5.32 -5.63 15.93
C GLN A 24 -5.92 -5.59 14.52
N LEU A 25 -5.55 -4.57 13.75
CA LEU A 25 -5.84 -4.51 12.33
C LEU A 25 -4.67 -5.14 11.55
N THR A 26 -4.94 -6.13 10.71
CA THR A 26 -3.96 -6.74 9.80
C THR A 26 -4.42 -6.52 8.37
N SER A 27 -3.50 -6.24 7.45
CA SER A 27 -3.81 -5.91 6.06
C SER A 27 -2.88 -6.67 5.12
N ASP A 28 -3.46 -7.46 4.23
CA ASP A 28 -2.76 -8.17 3.16
C ASP A 28 -3.10 -7.53 1.83
N ALA A 29 -2.10 -6.96 1.15
CA ALA A 29 -2.27 -6.27 -0.12
C ALA A 29 -1.55 -6.99 -1.26
N THR A 30 -2.28 -7.24 -2.35
CA THR A 30 -1.74 -7.72 -3.64
C THR A 30 -1.85 -6.59 -4.65
N ILE A 31 -0.73 -6.26 -5.31
CA ILE A 31 -0.66 -5.27 -6.37
C ILE A 31 -0.19 -5.98 -7.64
N GLU A 32 -0.96 -5.87 -8.71
CA GLU A 32 -0.61 -6.38 -10.03
C GLU A 32 -0.49 -5.22 -11.01
N VAL A 33 0.58 -5.22 -11.80
CA VAL A 33 0.84 -4.19 -12.80
C VAL A 33 1.23 -4.89 -14.09
N ALA A 34 0.49 -4.62 -15.16
CA ALA A 34 0.81 -5.03 -16.51
C ALA A 34 1.33 -3.81 -17.28
N ILE A 35 2.53 -3.93 -17.83
CA ILE A 35 3.17 -2.90 -18.66
C ILE A 35 3.45 -3.47 -20.04
N ASP A 36 3.08 -2.71 -21.08
CA ASP A 36 3.50 -3.03 -22.44
C ASP A 36 4.97 -2.59 -22.65
N ILE A 37 5.84 -3.50 -23.10
CA ILE A 37 7.25 -3.18 -23.35
C ILE A 37 7.37 -2.55 -24.75
N PRO A 38 7.83 -1.27 -24.86
CA PRO A 38 8.00 -0.62 -26.16
C PRO A 38 9.07 -1.31 -27.01
N PHE A 39 8.90 -1.28 -28.33
CA PHE A 39 9.77 -1.94 -29.33
C PHE A 39 11.29 -1.85 -29.09
N PRO A 40 11.91 -0.71 -28.71
CA PRO A 40 13.36 -0.67 -28.47
C PRO A 40 13.84 -1.56 -27.30
N PHE A 41 12.94 -1.98 -26.40
CA PHE A 41 13.28 -2.77 -25.22
C PHE A 41 12.86 -4.24 -25.34
N GLN A 42 12.17 -4.64 -26.41
CA GLN A 42 11.73 -6.02 -26.64
C GLN A 42 12.90 -7.01 -26.85
N ALA A 43 14.09 -6.51 -27.19
CA ALA A 43 15.29 -7.33 -27.32
C ALA A 43 15.95 -7.69 -25.97
N LEU A 44 15.52 -7.05 -24.88
CA LEU A 44 15.96 -7.41 -23.53
C LEU A 44 15.19 -8.63 -23.03
N PRO A 45 15.82 -9.52 -22.26
CA PRO A 45 15.10 -10.60 -21.59
C PRO A 45 13.99 -10.05 -20.69
N VAL A 46 12.78 -10.63 -20.78
CA VAL A 46 11.61 -10.20 -20.01
C VAL A 46 11.90 -10.24 -18.52
N GLU A 47 12.61 -11.28 -18.06
CA GLU A 47 12.99 -11.47 -16.67
C GLU A 47 13.90 -10.34 -16.15
N ALA A 48 14.73 -9.76 -17.01
CA ALA A 48 15.59 -8.63 -16.65
C ALA A 48 14.79 -7.33 -16.46
N ILE A 49 13.76 -7.12 -17.29
CA ILE A 49 12.85 -5.98 -17.18
C ILE A 49 11.96 -6.14 -15.94
N GLU A 50 11.36 -7.32 -15.74
CA GLU A 50 10.50 -7.62 -14.60
C GLU A 50 11.26 -7.50 -13.26
N SER A 51 12.49 -8.04 -13.18
CA SER A 51 13.30 -7.93 -11.97
C SER A 51 13.66 -6.49 -11.63
N SER A 52 14.02 -5.67 -12.62
CA SER A 52 14.31 -4.25 -12.45
C SER A 52 13.06 -3.47 -12.02
N GLY A 53 11.91 -3.72 -12.67
CA GLY A 53 10.63 -3.12 -12.31
C GLY A 53 10.19 -3.48 -10.89
N ARG A 54 10.31 -4.76 -10.51
CA ARG A 54 10.06 -5.23 -9.14
C ARG A 54 10.97 -4.52 -8.13
N GLN A 55 12.26 -4.37 -8.42
CA GLN A 55 13.19 -3.70 -7.52
C GLN A 55 12.80 -2.24 -7.28
N VAL A 56 12.40 -1.50 -8.33
CA VAL A 56 11.91 -0.13 -8.19
C VAL A 56 10.63 -0.08 -7.36
N LEU A 57 9.67 -0.97 -7.62
CA LEU A 57 8.41 -1.04 -6.88
C LEU A 57 8.65 -1.38 -5.40
N GLU A 58 9.53 -2.33 -5.11
CA GLU A 58 9.92 -2.70 -3.74
C GLU A 58 10.56 -1.53 -2.99
N GLN A 59 11.46 -0.78 -3.63
CA GLN A 59 12.08 0.40 -3.03
C GLN A 59 11.05 1.49 -2.72
N LEU A 60 10.14 1.76 -3.66
CA LEU A 60 9.07 2.73 -3.48
C LEU A 60 8.16 2.32 -2.31
N LEU A 61 7.71 1.07 -2.28
CA LEU A 61 6.83 0.55 -1.23
C LEU A 61 7.51 0.58 0.13
N ARG A 62 8.81 0.26 0.21
CA ARG A 62 9.58 0.31 1.46
C ARG A 62 9.59 1.70 2.10
N VAL A 63 9.50 2.77 1.29
CA VAL A 63 9.44 4.15 1.78
C VAL A 63 8.01 4.61 2.01
N MET A 64 7.12 4.37 1.04
CA MET A 64 5.75 4.88 1.03
C MET A 64 4.86 4.18 2.06
N LEU A 65 4.97 2.85 2.19
CA LEU A 65 4.06 2.05 3.02
C LEU A 65 4.16 2.39 4.52
N PRO A 66 5.35 2.48 5.15
CA PRO A 66 5.44 2.85 6.57
C PRO A 66 4.90 4.26 6.85
N ARG A 67 5.07 5.19 5.90
CA ARG A 67 4.56 6.56 6.01
C ARG A 67 3.04 6.59 5.97
N PHE A 68 2.47 5.87 5.01
CA PHE A 68 1.03 5.71 4.90
C PHE A 68 0.43 5.11 6.18
N LEU A 69 1.00 4.01 6.70
CA LEU A 69 0.51 3.38 7.93
C LEU A 69 0.61 4.31 9.14
N LYS A 70 1.70 5.08 9.27
CA LYS A 70 1.84 6.09 10.34
C LYS A 70 0.79 7.19 10.22
N GLN A 71 0.44 7.59 9.00
CA GLN A 71 -0.60 8.58 8.79
C GLN A 71 -1.98 8.03 9.11
N LEU A 72 -2.24 6.78 8.70
CA LEU A 72 -3.49 6.08 8.96
C LEU A 72 -3.75 5.89 10.46
N ASP A 73 -2.71 5.58 11.25
CA ASP A 73 -2.81 5.51 12.71
C ASP A 73 -3.28 6.86 13.33
N LYS A 74 -2.68 7.98 12.90
CA LYS A 74 -3.11 9.32 13.35
C LYS A 74 -4.56 9.62 12.99
N ASP A 75 -4.95 9.28 11.76
CA ASP A 75 -6.31 9.52 11.28
C ASP A 75 -7.32 8.69 12.09
N TYR A 76 -7.01 7.42 12.40
CA TYR A 76 -7.84 6.59 13.26
C TYR A 76 -7.96 7.12 14.69
N GLN A 77 -6.86 7.58 15.29
CA GLN A 77 -6.89 8.18 16.63
C GLN A 77 -7.79 9.41 16.68
N ALA A 78 -7.73 10.27 15.66
CA ALA A 78 -8.59 11.44 15.56
C ALA A 78 -10.07 11.03 15.45
N TRP A 79 -10.40 10.07 14.59
CA TRP A 79 -11.77 9.59 14.45
C TRP A 79 -12.30 8.94 15.73
N ALA A 80 -11.46 8.16 16.42
CA ALA A 80 -11.81 7.54 17.69
C ALA A 80 -12.04 8.57 18.80
N SER A 81 -11.40 9.74 18.72
CA SER A 81 -11.57 10.85 19.67
C SER A 81 -12.87 11.65 19.49
N GLY A 82 -13.71 11.29 18.50
CA GLY A 82 -15.00 11.93 18.23
C GLY A 82 -14.98 12.94 17.08
N ASP A 83 -13.86 13.08 16.36
CA ASP A 83 -13.80 13.87 15.12
C ASP A 83 -14.45 13.07 13.97
N SER A 84 -15.71 13.38 13.68
CA SER A 84 -16.47 12.76 12.59
C SER A 84 -16.20 13.38 11.21
N SER A 85 -15.33 14.40 11.11
CA SER A 85 -15.09 15.13 9.87
C SER A 85 -14.45 14.26 8.78
N ARG A 86 -13.82 13.14 9.17
CA ARG A 86 -13.03 12.25 8.28
C ARG A 86 -12.00 13.00 7.43
N LYS A 87 -11.60 14.20 7.85
CA LYS A 87 -10.56 14.95 7.14
C LYS A 87 -9.23 14.22 7.34
N PRO A 88 -8.47 13.97 6.27
CA PRO A 88 -7.12 13.45 6.42
C PRO A 88 -6.31 14.49 7.19
N LEU A 89 -5.66 14.08 8.29
CA LEU A 89 -4.76 14.95 9.05
C LEU A 89 -3.34 14.95 8.46
N GLY A 90 -3.16 14.28 7.34
CA GLY A 90 -1.88 14.17 6.64
C GLY A 90 -1.57 15.47 5.92
N THR A 91 -0.38 16.00 6.17
CA THR A 91 0.11 17.23 5.50
C THR A 91 0.60 16.97 4.08
N GLY A 92 0.69 15.72 3.64
CA GLY A 92 1.22 15.35 2.33
C GLY A 92 2.73 15.60 2.19
N GLU A 93 3.41 15.99 3.26
CA GLU A 93 4.85 16.26 3.25
C GLU A 93 5.65 14.94 3.20
N ILE A 94 6.66 14.93 2.33
CA ILE A 94 7.49 13.77 1.95
C ILE A 94 8.79 13.77 2.74
#